data_AF-A0A067GW33-F1
#
_entry.id   AF-A0A067GW33-F1
#
_cell.length_a   1.000
_cell.length_b   1.000
_cell.length_c   1.000
_cell.angle_alpha   90.00
_cell.angle_beta   90.00
_cell.angle_gamma   90.00
#
_symmetry.space_group_name_H-M   'P 1'
#
loop_
_entity.id
_entity.type
_entity.pdbx_description
1 polymer ?
#
loop_
_entity_poly.entity_id
_entity_poly.type
_entity_poly.pdbx_seq_one_letter_code
_entity_poly.pdbx_strand_id
1 'polypeptide(L)'
;ADRSLRQKESLTIERLRIDIEDLDLSAVESLRNVPYLAIGKHLCGPATDLALRCCLMEQYTQDNVEHCSSNNYIRGLSIATCCHHHCQWKHYTNKKYMLNLGITKEEFHAISWFTSWAVDADHGLDHLDFTDSRMHLESM
;
A
#
# COMPACT_ATOMS: atom_id res chain seq x y z
N ALA A 1 -8.99 11.58 -9.23
CA ALA A 1 -8.48 12.33 -8.07
C ALA A 1 -7.99 13.71 -8.50
N ASP A 2 -6.85 13.82 -9.20
CA ASP A 2 -6.27 15.13 -9.56
C ASP A 2 -7.21 16.06 -10.35
N ARG A 3 -7.96 15.58 -11.34
CA ARG A 3 -8.90 16.41 -12.13
C ARG A 3 -9.93 17.13 -11.25
N SER A 4 -10.50 16.45 -10.27
CA SER A 4 -11.51 17.01 -9.36
C SER A 4 -10.89 17.96 -8.32
N LEU A 5 -9.62 17.74 -7.95
CA LEU A 5 -8.92 18.60 -7.00
C LEU A 5 -8.57 19.96 -7.63
N ARG A 6 -8.24 19.98 -8.93
CA ARG A 6 -7.94 21.22 -9.67
C ARG A 6 -9.12 22.19 -9.80
N GLN A 7 -10.34 21.72 -9.57
CA GLN A 7 -11.53 22.57 -9.58
C GLN A 7 -11.70 23.38 -8.29
N LYS A 8 -10.91 23.08 -7.25
CA LYS A 8 -10.92 23.84 -5.99
C LYS A 8 -9.86 24.93 -6.04
N GLU A 9 -10.29 26.17 -6.20
CA GLU A 9 -9.40 27.35 -6.34
C GLU A 9 -8.50 27.60 -5.12
N SER A 10 -8.87 27.08 -3.94
CA SER A 10 -8.11 27.25 -2.69
C SER A 10 -6.97 26.24 -2.51
N LEU A 11 -6.71 25.34 -3.47
CA LEU A 11 -5.70 24.30 -3.36
C LEU A 11 -4.55 24.54 -4.35
N THR A 12 -3.33 24.66 -3.83
CA THR A 12 -2.11 24.58 -4.63
C THR A 12 -1.81 23.11 -4.93
N ILE A 13 -1.71 22.76 -6.22
CA ILE A 13 -1.45 21.40 -6.67
C ILE A 13 -0.17 21.37 -7.51
N GLU A 14 0.87 20.78 -6.95
CA GLU A 14 2.08 20.40 -7.66
C GLU A 14 2.01 18.92 -8.04
N ARG A 15 2.31 18.59 -9.30
CA ARG A 15 2.40 17.21 -9.76
C ARG A 15 3.82 16.89 -10.16
N LEU A 16 4.42 15.94 -9.47
CA LEU A 16 5.66 15.30 -9.87
C LEU A 16 5.34 14.02 -10.66
N ARG A 17 6.02 13.84 -11.80
CA ARG A 17 5.96 12.60 -12.58
C ARG A 17 7.35 11.98 -12.60
N ILE A 18 7.56 11.02 -11.72
CA ILE A 18 8.83 10.34 -11.48
C ILE A 18 8.51 8.88 -11.13
N ASP A 19 9.46 7.98 -11.36
CA ASP A 19 9.37 6.64 -10.78
C ASP A 19 9.50 6.75 -9.25
N ILE A 20 8.71 5.96 -8.51
CA ILE A 20 8.78 5.97 -7.05
C ILE A 20 10.11 5.42 -6.54
N GLU A 21 10.82 4.63 -7.35
CA GLU A 21 12.16 4.15 -6.98
C GLU A 21 13.23 5.25 -6.98
N ASP A 22 13.01 6.32 -7.74
CA ASP A 22 13.93 7.46 -7.86
C ASP A 22 13.47 8.69 -7.05
N LEU A 23 12.31 8.60 -6.38
CA LEU A 23 11.74 9.73 -5.64
C LEU A 23 12.52 10.03 -4.35
N ASP A 24 13.17 11.18 -4.33
CA ASP A 24 13.78 11.78 -3.15
C ASP A 24 12.97 13.00 -2.67
N LEU A 25 12.31 12.88 -1.52
CA LEU A 25 11.48 13.95 -0.95
C LEU A 25 12.30 15.15 -0.47
N SER A 26 13.59 14.97 -0.19
CA SER A 26 14.48 16.08 0.21
C SER A 26 14.79 17.03 -0.96
N ALA A 27 14.73 16.50 -2.19
CA ALA A 27 14.91 17.26 -3.41
C ALA A 27 13.64 18.05 -3.82
N VAL A 28 12.49 17.76 -3.21
CA VAL A 28 11.22 18.45 -3.51
C VAL A 28 11.14 19.78 -2.77
N GLU A 29 11.30 20.88 -3.51
CA GLU A 29 11.39 22.23 -2.92
C GLU A 29 10.16 22.62 -2.09
N SER A 30 8.96 22.24 -2.51
CA SER A 30 7.72 22.54 -1.80
C SER A 30 7.56 21.80 -0.46
N LEU A 31 8.36 20.76 -0.21
CA LEU A 31 8.37 19.99 1.05
C LEU A 31 9.50 20.42 1.99
N ARG A 32 10.45 21.26 1.55
CA ARG A 32 11.58 21.68 2.38
C ARG A 32 11.12 22.49 3.58
N ASN A 33 11.47 22.03 4.77
CA ASN A 33 11.15 22.70 6.04
C ASN A 33 9.65 22.82 6.36
N VAL A 34 8.80 22.00 5.74
CA VAL A 34 7.35 22.03 5.96
C VAL A 34 6.86 20.67 6.42
N PRO A 35 6.10 20.59 7.53
CA PRO A 35 5.49 19.34 7.94
C PRO A 35 4.41 18.86 6.99
N TYR A 36 4.44 17.57 6.65
CA TYR A 36 3.53 16.98 5.68
C TYR A 36 2.97 15.63 6.14
N LEU A 37 1.84 15.25 5.53
CA LEU A 37 1.25 13.92 5.63
C LEU A 37 1.40 13.22 4.29
N ALA A 38 1.94 12.02 4.30
CA ALA A 38 2.04 11.19 3.11
C ALA A 38 0.82 10.27 2.99
N ILE A 39 0.15 10.31 1.84
CA ILE A 39 -1.03 9.48 1.56
C ILE A 39 -0.81 8.73 0.25
N GLY A 40 -0.71 7.41 0.35
CA GLY A 40 -0.63 6.49 -0.79
C GLY A 40 -1.96 5.77 -0.97
N LYS A 41 -2.51 5.79 -2.19
CA LYS A 41 -3.66 4.96 -2.54
C LYS A 41 -3.32 3.99 -3.64
N HIS A 42 -3.81 2.76 -3.52
CA HIS A 42 -3.57 1.68 -4.46
C HIS A 42 -2.07 1.46 -4.73
N LEU A 43 -1.25 1.48 -3.68
CA LEU A 43 0.14 1.04 -3.83
C LEU A 43 0.17 -0.49 -3.86
N CYS A 44 0.65 -1.01 -4.98
CA CYS A 44 0.62 -2.43 -5.30
C CYS A 44 2.06 -2.98 -5.28
N GLY A 45 2.23 -4.17 -4.71
CA GLY A 45 3.50 -4.87 -4.64
C GLY A 45 4.66 -4.00 -4.12
N PRO A 46 5.77 -3.86 -4.88
CA PRO A 46 6.96 -3.15 -4.42
C PRO A 46 6.74 -1.64 -4.21
N ALA A 47 5.70 -1.04 -4.81
CA ALA A 47 5.43 0.39 -4.66
C ALA A 47 5.14 0.79 -3.21
N THR A 48 4.53 -0.11 -2.42
CA THR A 48 4.29 0.12 -0.99
C THR A 48 5.61 0.22 -0.23
N ASP A 49 6.53 -0.71 -0.45
CA ASP A 49 7.84 -0.71 0.20
C ASP A 49 8.73 0.45 -0.26
N LEU A 50 8.65 0.82 -1.54
CA LEU A 50 9.32 1.99 -2.10
C LEU A 50 8.79 3.27 -1.44
N ALA A 51 7.47 3.41 -1.29
CA ALA A 51 6.87 4.54 -0.59
C ALA A 51 7.28 4.60 0.89
N LEU A 52 7.32 3.46 1.59
CA LEU A 52 7.80 3.38 2.98
C LEU A 52 9.25 3.84 3.09
N ARG A 53 10.15 3.36 2.23
CA ARG A 53 11.55 3.80 2.22
C ARG A 53 11.70 5.28 1.92
N CYS A 54 10.99 5.76 0.90
CA CYS A 54 10.98 7.17 0.51
C CYS A 54 10.54 8.08 1.66
N CYS A 55 9.48 7.69 2.39
CA CYS A 55 8.94 8.49 3.49
C CYS A 55 9.71 8.35 4.82
N LEU A 56 10.38 7.22 5.06
CA LEU A 56 10.98 6.85 6.36
C LEU A 56 12.50 6.67 6.29
N MET A 57 13.15 7.26 5.28
CA MET A 57 14.53 6.99 4.86
C MET A 57 15.59 7.14 5.98
N GLU A 58 15.31 7.92 7.03
CA GLU A 58 16.21 8.11 8.18
C GLU A 58 16.45 6.85 9.04
N GLN A 59 15.66 5.77 8.89
CA GLN A 59 15.70 4.62 9.80
C GLN A 59 16.37 3.35 9.25
N TYR A 60 16.74 3.32 7.96
CA TYR A 60 17.17 2.07 7.29
C TYR A 60 18.65 2.02 6.87
N THR A 61 19.40 3.12 6.98
CA THR A 61 20.86 3.13 6.80
C THR A 61 21.53 2.61 8.07
N GLN A 62 21.72 1.29 8.11
CA GLN A 62 22.67 0.69 9.03
C GLN A 62 24.09 0.97 8.51
N ASP A 63 24.90 1.59 9.38
CA ASP A 63 26.36 1.77 9.32
C ASP A 63 26.95 3.02 8.62
N ASN A 64 27.44 3.94 9.47
CA ASN A 64 28.63 4.80 9.30
C ASN A 64 28.71 5.82 8.15
N VAL A 65 27.76 6.74 8.07
CA VAL A 65 28.05 8.08 7.53
C VAL A 65 27.33 9.10 8.41
N GLU A 66 28.07 10.03 9.00
CA GLU A 66 27.54 11.24 9.65
C GLU A 66 26.51 11.90 8.71
N HIS A 67 25.23 11.63 8.92
CA HIS A 67 24.18 12.20 8.08
C HIS A 67 23.69 13.49 8.72
N CYS A 68 23.96 14.57 7.99
CA CYS A 68 23.23 15.82 8.04
C CYS A 68 21.75 15.56 8.33
N SER A 69 21.23 16.20 9.38
CA SER A 69 19.83 16.18 9.78
C SER A 69 18.96 16.69 8.64
N SER A 70 18.65 15.84 7.67
CA SER A 70 17.76 16.10 6.55
C SER A 70 16.35 16.05 7.09
N ASN A 71 16.01 17.07 7.88
CA ASN A 71 14.80 17.30 8.64
C ASN A 71 13.55 16.87 7.83
N ASN A 72 13.23 15.57 7.86
CA ASN A 72 12.10 15.01 7.13
C ASN A 72 10.89 15.23 8.02
N TYR A 73 10.16 16.32 7.77
CA TYR A 73 9.00 16.71 8.59
C TYR A 73 7.74 15.87 8.30
N ILE A 74 7.89 14.57 8.03
CA ILE A 74 6.72 13.69 7.92
C ILE A 74 6.03 13.61 9.30
N ARG A 75 4.74 13.95 9.34
CA ARG A 75 3.90 13.86 10.54
C ARG A 75 3.12 12.56 10.61
N GLY A 76 2.95 11.89 9.48
CA GLY A 76 2.18 10.67 9.37
C GLY A 76 2.16 10.12 7.96
N LEU A 77 1.87 8.83 7.88
CA LEU A 77 1.80 8.05 6.65
C LEU A 77 0.53 7.20 6.67
N SER A 78 -0.26 7.26 5.60
CA SER A 78 -1.42 6.40 5.39
C SER A 78 -1.33 5.75 4.00
N ILE A 79 -1.27 4.42 3.95
CA ILE A 79 -1.21 3.67 2.69
C ILE A 79 -2.38 2.70 2.61
N ALA A 80 -3.15 2.78 1.53
CA ALA A 80 -4.10 1.75 1.14
C ALA A 80 -3.41 0.77 0.19
N THR A 81 -3.08 -0.42 0.70
CA THR A 81 -2.49 -1.53 -0.08
C THR A 81 -3.55 -2.20 -0.96
N CYS A 82 -3.17 -2.63 -2.16
CA CYS A 82 -4.09 -3.27 -3.13
C CYS A 82 -3.68 -4.70 -3.51
N CYS A 83 -2.44 -4.85 -3.99
CA CYS A 83 -1.95 -6.13 -4.51
C CYS A 83 -0.79 -6.61 -3.67
N HIS A 84 -1.08 -7.07 -2.46
CA HIS A 84 -0.06 -7.64 -1.55
C HIS A 84 0.63 -8.87 -2.13
N HIS A 85 -0.04 -9.63 -3.01
CA HIS A 85 0.57 -10.77 -3.70
C HIS A 85 1.67 -10.40 -4.71
N HIS A 86 1.76 -9.12 -5.10
CA HIS A 86 2.86 -8.60 -5.91
C HIS A 86 4.06 -8.14 -5.07
N CYS A 87 4.05 -8.36 -3.75
CA CYS A 87 5.18 -7.96 -2.91
C CYS A 87 6.44 -8.72 -3.33
N GLN A 88 7.57 -8.00 -3.41
CA GLN A 88 8.83 -8.55 -3.89
C GLN A 88 9.88 -8.48 -2.81
N TRP A 89 10.52 -9.62 -2.53
CA TRP A 89 11.60 -9.68 -1.54
C TRP A 89 12.66 -8.60 -1.78
N LYS A 90 13.07 -8.35 -3.03
CA LYS A 90 14.05 -7.32 -3.40
C LYS A 90 13.75 -5.97 -2.71
N HIS A 91 12.51 -5.50 -2.80
CA HIS A 91 12.11 -4.19 -2.31
C HIS A 91 11.57 -4.22 -0.87
N TYR A 92 11.20 -5.39 -0.36
CA TYR A 92 10.62 -5.55 0.97
C TYR A 92 11.44 -4.86 2.05
N THR A 93 10.79 -4.01 2.82
CA THR A 93 11.44 -3.13 3.81
C THR A 93 11.90 -3.88 5.05
N ASN A 94 11.17 -4.88 5.52
CA ASN A 94 11.42 -5.51 6.82
C ASN A 94 12.02 -6.93 6.74
N LYS A 95 13.01 -7.14 5.84
CA LYS A 95 13.64 -8.46 5.63
C LYS A 95 14.20 -9.08 6.92
N LYS A 96 14.84 -8.27 7.77
CA LYS A 96 15.44 -8.73 9.03
C LYS A 96 14.41 -9.36 9.96
N TYR A 97 13.22 -8.76 10.06
CA TYR A 97 12.14 -9.31 10.85
C TYR A 97 11.69 -10.68 10.33
N MET A 98 11.53 -10.83 9.01
CA MET A 98 11.18 -12.12 8.40
C MET A 98 12.24 -13.18 8.69
N LEU A 99 13.52 -12.84 8.49
CA LEU A 99 14.63 -13.76 8.77
C LEU A 99 14.73 -14.14 10.25
N ASN A 100 14.47 -13.20 11.16
CA ASN A 100 14.45 -13.46 12.60
C ASN A 100 13.31 -14.40 13.03
N LEU A 101 12.21 -14.44 12.27
CA LEU A 101 11.15 -15.43 12.45
C LEU A 101 11.49 -16.80 11.82
N GLY A 102 12.67 -16.93 11.21
CA GLY A 102 13.07 -18.13 10.46
C GLY A 102 12.47 -18.20 9.06
N ILE A 103 11.80 -17.14 8.58
CA ILE A 103 11.20 -17.10 7.25
C ILE A 103 12.26 -16.68 6.23
N THR A 104 12.64 -17.64 5.40
CA THR A 104 13.55 -17.48 4.25
C THR A 104 12.91 -16.67 3.13
N LYS A 105 13.73 -16.28 2.15
CA LYS A 105 13.25 -15.61 0.93
C LYS A 105 12.28 -16.50 0.16
N GLU A 106 12.58 -17.78 0.07
CA GLU A 106 11.78 -18.78 -0.64
C GLU A 106 10.40 -18.95 0.03
N GLU A 107 10.37 -19.01 1.35
CA GLU A 107 9.11 -19.06 2.12
C GLU A 107 8.34 -17.74 2.03
N PHE A 108 9.02 -16.59 2.03
CA PHE A 108 8.38 -15.30 1.78
C PHE A 108 7.68 -15.28 0.41
N HIS A 109 8.31 -15.83 -0.63
CA HIS A 109 7.70 -15.93 -1.94
C HIS A 109 6.47 -16.84 -1.92
N ALA A 110 6.53 -17.97 -1.21
CA ALA A 110 5.38 -18.84 -1.01
C ALA A 110 4.24 -18.10 -0.27
N ILE A 111 4.52 -17.40 0.82
CA ILE A 111 3.55 -16.59 1.57
C ILE A 111 2.90 -15.54 0.66
N SER A 112 3.70 -14.78 -0.07
CA SER A 112 3.20 -13.77 -1.01
C SER A 112 2.28 -14.39 -2.06
N TRP A 113 2.60 -15.59 -2.54
CA TRP A 113 1.74 -16.33 -3.46
C TRP A 113 0.43 -16.79 -2.79
N PHE A 114 0.47 -17.37 -1.59
CA PHE A 114 -0.73 -17.78 -0.86
C PHE A 114 -1.68 -16.62 -0.54
N THR A 115 -1.15 -15.41 -0.31
CA THR A 115 -1.99 -14.23 -0.09
C THR A 115 -2.80 -13.81 -1.32
N SER A 116 -2.50 -14.34 -2.52
CA SER A 116 -3.36 -14.19 -3.70
C SER A 116 -4.61 -15.07 -3.65
N TRP A 117 -4.60 -16.17 -2.88
CA TRP A 117 -5.72 -17.10 -2.76
C TRP A 117 -6.67 -16.70 -1.63
N ALA A 118 -6.18 -15.98 -0.63
CA ALA A 118 -6.99 -15.45 0.48
C ALA A 118 -7.98 -14.33 0.05
N VAL A 119 -7.99 -13.94 -1.23
CA VAL A 119 -8.92 -12.94 -1.79
C VAL A 119 -9.96 -13.53 -2.74
N ASP A 120 -9.94 -14.84 -3.02
CA ASP A 120 -11.09 -15.52 -3.64
C ASP A 120 -12.13 -15.81 -2.55
N ALA A 121 -12.92 -14.79 -2.22
CA ALA A 121 -14.22 -15.00 -1.60
C ALA A 121 -15.16 -15.49 -2.70
N ASP A 122 -15.50 -16.78 -2.68
CA ASP A 122 -16.53 -17.36 -3.53
C ASP A 122 -17.84 -16.58 -3.32
N HIS A 123 -18.25 -15.78 -4.31
CA HIS A 123 -19.59 -15.15 -4.35
C HIS A 123 -20.65 -16.11 -4.91
N GLY A 124 -20.43 -17.41 -4.81
CA GLY A 124 -21.22 -18.44 -5.46
C GLY A 124 -22.31 -19.07 -4.61
N LEU A 125 -23.07 -18.32 -3.80
CA LEU A 125 -24.34 -18.80 -3.24
C LEU A 125 -25.36 -17.65 -3.09
N ASP A 126 -25.61 -16.92 -4.18
CA ASP A 126 -26.89 -16.23 -4.35
C ASP A 126 -27.92 -17.25 -4.89
N HIS A 127 -29.06 -17.35 -4.20
CA HIS A 127 -30.31 -17.99 -4.61
C HIS A 127 -30.46 -19.52 -4.47
N LEU A 128 -30.64 -19.99 -3.23
CA LEU A 128 -31.66 -21.02 -2.97
C LEU A 128 -32.96 -20.31 -2.62
N ASP A 129 -33.75 -20.06 -3.65
CA ASP A 129 -35.10 -19.49 -3.55
C ASP A 129 -36.01 -20.47 -2.80
N PHE A 130 -36.34 -20.14 -1.56
CA PHE A 130 -37.38 -20.80 -0.80
C PHE A 130 -38.73 -20.34 -1.37
N THR A 131 -39.19 -20.96 -2.47
CA THR A 131 -40.57 -20.79 -2.91
C THR A 131 -41.49 -21.71 -2.09
N ASP A 132 -42.11 -21.05 -1.11
CA ASP A 132 -43.27 -21.45 -0.32
C ASP A 132 -44.33 -22.16 -1.19
N SER A 133 -44.43 -23.49 -1.04
CA SER A 133 -45.55 -24.27 -1.58
C SER A 133 -46.63 -24.42 -0.51
N ARG A 134 -47.41 -23.35 -0.31
CA ARG A 134 -48.77 -23.44 0.23
C ARG A 134 -49.77 -22.95 -0.80
N MET A 135 -50.36 -23.88 -1.53
CA MET A 135 -51.68 -23.70 -2.11
C MET A 135 -52.57 -24.85 -1.63
N HIS A 136 -53.38 -24.56 -0.60
CA HIS A 136 -54.65 -25.23 -0.37
C HIS A 136 -55.62 -24.79 -1.48
N LEU A 137 -56.21 -25.73 -2.22
CA LEU A 137 -57.67 -25.81 -2.36
C LEU A 137 -58.12 -27.17 -2.92
N GLU A 138 -59.16 -27.68 -2.29
CA GLU A 138 -59.90 -28.91 -2.56
C GLU A 138 -60.54 -28.95 -3.97
N SER A 139 -60.60 -30.15 -4.56
CA SER A 139 -61.77 -30.63 -5.32
C SER A 139 -61.64 -32.12 -5.64
N MET A 140 -62.67 -32.88 -5.21
CA MET A 140 -63.00 -34.31 -5.36
C MET A 140 -62.35 -35.30 -4.39
#